data_AF-A0A2V7QQI5-F1
#
_entry.id   AF-A0A2V7QQI5-F1
#
_cell.length_a   1.000
_cell.length_b   1.000
_cell.length_c   1.000
_cell.angle_alpha   90.00
_cell.angle_beta   90.00
_cell.angle_gamma   90.00
#
_symmetry.space_group_name_H-M   'P 1'
#
loop_
_entity.id
_entity.type
_entity.pdbx_description
1 polymer ?
#
loop_
_entity_poly.entity_id
_entity_poly.type
_entity_poly.pdbx_seq_one_letter_code
_entity_poly.pdbx_strand_id
1 'polypeptide(L)'
;MADAAHLLEPILALHERIRDAVVDACTEQASEQLAAVASDGGGGGGDTIYAIDRVGEETLVQGLTDLARTEPLCLIAEGLPGHGLVLPRGAREQDCRWRLLVDPIDGTRGLMYQKRSAWILTGIAPNRGSDTRLRDVVLAVQTEIPLVKQHLSDQLWVQRGRGMEARRFNRLSGAQERLTLQASRADTIAHGFATVVRFFPGARDTLGGIDDEVLGRVACFEDQYASTGGELYELMAGHDRLVADLRPLVQSVRAARGLPPGMCCHPYDLCTALIAEESGVVLRDPGGAPVDAPFDLAADVAWVGYANERLRAVVEPVLQAALRRRGLLPSPSGQ
;
A
#
# COMPACT_ATOMS: atom_id res chain seq x y z
N MET A 1 -3.75 23.96 -8.36
CA MET A 1 -3.19 22.72 -7.80
C MET A 1 -1.70 22.94 -7.61
N ALA A 2 -1.11 22.48 -6.50
CA ALA A 2 0.33 22.55 -6.32
C ALA A 2 0.99 21.61 -7.34
N ASP A 3 1.89 22.13 -8.17
CA ASP A 3 2.57 21.33 -9.19
C ASP A 3 3.81 20.66 -8.59
N ALA A 4 3.79 19.33 -8.51
CA ALA A 4 4.86 18.46 -8.04
C ALA A 4 5.64 17.79 -9.19
N ALA A 5 5.43 18.20 -10.45
CA ALA A 5 6.02 17.54 -11.62
C ALA A 5 7.55 17.40 -11.56
N HIS A 6 8.25 18.39 -10.99
CA HIS A 6 9.70 18.36 -10.86
C HIS A 6 10.22 17.27 -9.92
N LEU A 7 9.35 16.69 -9.07
CA LEU A 7 9.70 15.60 -8.16
C LEU A 7 9.58 14.22 -8.80
N LEU A 8 8.83 14.07 -9.89
CA LEU A 8 8.53 12.76 -10.47
C LEU A 8 9.79 11.99 -10.88
N GLU A 9 10.61 12.56 -11.78
CA GLU A 9 11.82 11.90 -12.28
C GLU A 9 12.83 11.53 -11.17
N PRO A 10 13.15 12.43 -10.21
CA PRO A 10 13.98 12.06 -9.06
C PRO A 10 13.44 10.89 -8.24
N ILE A 11 12.12 10.81 -8.04
CA ILE A 11 11.49 9.75 -7.25
C ILE A 11 11.44 8.43 -8.03
N LEU A 12 11.15 8.46 -9.34
CA LEU A 12 11.24 7.27 -10.20
C LEU A 12 12.65 6.68 -10.17
N ALA A 13 13.68 7.51 -10.33
CA ALA A 13 15.08 7.09 -10.27
C ALA A 13 15.48 6.59 -8.87
N LEU A 14 14.90 7.14 -7.80
CA LEU A 14 15.11 6.65 -6.44
C LEU A 14 14.51 5.26 -6.25
N HIS A 15 13.27 5.04 -6.71
CA HIS A 15 12.63 3.73 -6.66
C HIS A 15 13.44 2.68 -7.44
N GLU A 16 13.99 3.03 -8.61
CA GLU A 16 14.88 2.13 -9.36
C GLU A 16 16.12 1.73 -8.54
N ARG A 17 16.77 2.69 -7.87
CA ARG A 17 17.94 2.39 -7.01
C ARG A 17 17.57 1.52 -5.81
N ILE A 18 16.44 1.79 -5.15
CA ILE A 18 15.97 0.98 -4.01
C ILE A 18 15.69 -0.45 -4.49
N ARG A 19 14.95 -0.60 -5.61
CA ARG A 19 14.66 -1.91 -6.21
C ARG A 19 15.95 -2.69 -6.46
N ASP A 20 16.92 -2.07 -7.13
CA ASP A 20 18.16 -2.75 -7.50
C ASP A 20 18.96 -3.15 -6.26
N ALA A 21 19.11 -2.25 -5.28
CA ALA A 21 19.79 -2.55 -4.01
C ALA A 21 19.12 -3.69 -3.22
N VAL A 22 17.80 -3.71 -3.15
CA VAL A 22 17.05 -4.77 -2.44
C VAL A 22 17.17 -6.11 -3.17
N VAL A 23 17.12 -6.13 -4.50
CA VAL A 23 17.25 -7.39 -5.24
C VAL A 23 18.69 -7.91 -5.20
N ASP A 24 19.69 -7.05 -5.21
CA ASP A 24 21.09 -7.43 -5.01
C ASP A 24 21.28 -8.06 -3.63
N ALA A 25 20.72 -7.43 -2.58
CA ALA A 25 20.71 -8.01 -1.23
C ALA A 25 20.03 -9.39 -1.18
N CYS A 26 18.91 -9.58 -1.91
CA CYS A 26 18.25 -10.88 -2.04
C CYS A 26 19.08 -11.94 -2.79
N THR A 27 20.03 -11.51 -3.62
CA THR A 27 20.89 -12.41 -4.39
C THR A 27 22.12 -12.84 -3.58
N GLU A 28 22.65 -11.93 -2.74
CA GLU A 28 23.88 -12.13 -1.99
C GLU A 28 23.69 -12.80 -0.61
N GLN A 29 22.51 -12.65 -0.01
CA GLN A 29 22.24 -13.08 1.36
C GLN A 29 21.31 -14.29 1.43
N ALA A 30 21.52 -15.16 2.42
CA ALA A 30 20.60 -16.25 2.69
C ALA A 30 19.26 -15.72 3.22
N SER A 31 18.14 -16.37 2.90
CA SER A 31 16.81 -15.91 3.35
C SER A 31 16.73 -15.80 4.87
N GLU A 32 17.44 -16.64 5.64
CA GLU A 32 17.50 -16.57 7.10
C GLU A 32 18.18 -15.29 7.60
N GLN A 33 19.17 -14.76 6.87
CA GLN A 33 19.87 -13.53 7.23
C GLN A 33 19.00 -12.31 6.94
N LEU A 34 18.32 -12.29 5.80
CA LEU A 34 17.35 -11.25 5.46
C LEU A 34 16.15 -11.26 6.41
N ALA A 35 15.77 -12.45 6.90
CA ALA A 35 14.69 -12.64 7.87
C ALA A 35 15.07 -12.37 9.33
N ALA A 36 16.33 -12.03 9.61
CA ALA A 36 16.72 -11.63 10.94
C ALA A 36 15.98 -10.34 11.32
N VAL A 37 15.33 -10.35 12.49
CA VAL A 37 14.69 -9.15 13.04
C VAL A 37 15.79 -8.12 13.34
N ALA A 38 15.74 -6.99 12.65
CA ALA A 38 16.67 -5.89 12.85
C ALA A 38 16.25 -5.01 14.04
N SER A 39 14.95 -4.86 14.26
CA SER A 39 14.37 -4.26 15.46
C SER A 39 12.91 -4.68 15.62
N ASP A 40 12.50 -5.03 16.85
CA ASP A 40 11.09 -5.10 17.20
C ASP A 40 10.51 -3.69 17.05
N GLY A 41 9.37 -3.53 16.37
CA GLY A 41 8.66 -2.26 16.11
C GLY A 41 8.24 -1.56 17.42
N GLY A 42 9.22 -1.04 18.14
CA GLY A 42 9.13 -0.67 19.54
C GLY A 42 8.13 0.46 19.77
N GLY A 43 6.92 0.09 20.22
CA GLY A 43 5.95 0.96 20.89
C GLY A 43 5.42 2.16 20.09
N GLY A 44 5.72 2.26 18.79
CA GLY A 44 5.50 3.46 17.99
C GLY A 44 4.77 3.28 16.66
N GLY A 45 4.01 2.18 16.50
CA GLY A 45 3.07 2.01 15.37
C GLY A 45 3.62 1.35 14.09
N GLY A 46 4.90 0.96 14.04
CA GLY A 46 5.47 0.23 12.88
C GLY A 46 5.48 -1.29 13.06
N ASP A 47 5.42 -2.02 11.94
CA ASP A 47 5.55 -3.48 11.86
C ASP A 47 6.98 -3.95 12.28
N THR A 48 7.20 -5.26 12.40
CA THR A 48 8.54 -5.83 12.66
C THR A 48 9.50 -5.50 11.51
N ILE A 49 10.62 -4.83 11.81
CA ILE A 49 11.63 -4.45 10.82
C ILE A 49 12.68 -5.56 10.68
N TYR A 50 12.89 -6.02 9.45
CA TYR A 50 13.87 -7.04 9.09
C TYR A 50 15.14 -6.42 8.48
N ALA A 51 16.19 -7.22 8.34
CA ALA A 51 17.48 -6.73 7.81
C ALA A 51 17.37 -6.19 6.36
N ILE A 52 16.46 -6.73 5.55
CA ILE A 52 16.22 -6.28 4.17
C ILE A 52 15.64 -4.85 4.11
N ASP A 53 14.82 -4.45 5.09
CA ASP A 53 14.19 -3.14 5.13
C ASP A 53 15.22 -2.02 5.28
N ARG A 54 16.30 -2.28 6.03
CA ARG A 54 17.41 -1.33 6.22
C ARG A 54 18.09 -0.95 4.92
N VAL A 55 18.20 -1.87 3.97
CA VAL A 55 18.79 -1.59 2.64
C VAL A 55 17.94 -0.57 1.88
N GLY A 56 16.61 -0.74 1.93
CA GLY A 56 15.66 0.20 1.34
C GLY A 56 15.66 1.56 2.04
N GLU A 57 15.61 1.57 3.38
CA GLU A 57 15.62 2.78 4.22
C GLU A 57 16.87 3.64 4.00
N GLU A 58 18.07 3.04 3.99
CA GLU A 58 19.33 3.77 3.80
C GLU A 58 19.38 4.42 2.41
N THR A 59 19.01 3.65 1.38
CA THR A 59 18.96 4.14 -0.01
C THR A 59 17.93 5.27 -0.16
N LEU A 60 16.77 5.14 0.48
CA LEU A 60 15.72 6.16 0.53
C LEU A 60 16.24 7.47 1.14
N VAL A 61 16.82 7.43 2.35
CA VAL A 61 17.28 8.62 3.05
C VAL A 61 18.42 9.30 2.29
N GLN A 62 19.37 8.53 1.74
CA GLN A 62 20.46 9.08 0.94
C GLN A 62 19.92 9.78 -0.31
N GLY A 63 19.06 9.12 -1.08
CA GLY A 63 18.52 9.67 -2.31
C GLY A 63 17.65 10.92 -2.11
N LEU A 64 16.84 10.94 -1.05
CA LEU A 64 16.04 12.13 -0.71
C LEU A 64 16.88 13.26 -0.15
N THR A 65 18.01 12.98 0.52
CA THR A 65 18.92 14.02 1.00
C THR A 65 19.48 14.84 -0.17
N ASP A 66 19.81 14.20 -1.29
CA ASP A 66 20.31 14.90 -2.47
C ASP A 66 19.24 15.77 -3.15
N LEU A 67 18.02 15.24 -3.29
CA LEU A 67 16.88 16.01 -3.77
C LEU A 67 16.58 17.21 -2.86
N ALA A 68 16.67 16.98 -1.54
CA ALA A 68 16.36 17.97 -0.53
C ALA A 68 17.32 19.17 -0.51
N ARG A 69 18.50 19.07 -1.11
CA ARG A 69 19.42 20.22 -1.30
C ARG A 69 18.77 21.37 -2.05
N THR A 70 17.79 21.07 -2.91
CA THR A 70 17.10 22.06 -3.75
C THR A 70 15.64 22.25 -3.39
N GLU A 71 15.00 21.25 -2.77
CA GLU A 71 13.60 21.28 -2.35
C GLU A 71 13.48 20.63 -0.97
N PRO A 72 13.43 21.39 0.14
CA PRO A 72 13.28 20.81 1.47
C PRO A 72 12.04 19.92 1.59
N LEU A 73 12.21 18.74 2.20
CA LEU A 73 11.19 17.69 2.27
C LEU A 73 10.89 17.32 3.72
N CYS A 74 9.62 17.08 4.02
CA CYS A 74 9.20 16.39 5.23
C CYS A 74 8.91 14.92 4.88
N LEU A 75 9.79 14.01 5.28
CA LEU A 75 9.70 12.58 5.03
C LEU A 75 9.04 11.87 6.21
N ILE A 76 8.00 11.09 5.94
CA ILE A 76 7.46 10.08 6.84
C ILE A 76 7.61 8.75 6.12
N ALA A 77 8.29 7.79 6.72
CA ALA A 77 8.45 6.47 6.11
C ALA A 77 8.42 5.37 7.16
N GLU A 78 7.86 4.21 6.79
CA GLU A 78 8.01 3.00 7.60
C GLU A 78 9.49 2.72 7.87
N GLY A 79 9.80 2.21 9.06
CA GLY A 79 11.18 1.91 9.48
C GLY A 79 11.98 3.11 9.98
N LEU A 80 11.53 4.34 9.69
CA LEU A 80 12.14 5.59 10.16
C LEU A 80 11.44 6.14 11.42
N PRO A 81 12.02 7.14 12.13
CA PRO A 81 11.40 7.70 13.32
C PRO A 81 9.98 8.24 13.05
N GLY A 82 9.00 7.84 13.88
CA GLY A 82 7.58 8.13 13.63
C GLY A 82 7.18 9.61 13.65
N HIS A 83 8.05 10.51 14.13
CA HIS A 83 7.85 11.97 14.01
C HIS A 83 8.24 12.52 12.63
N GLY A 84 8.72 11.67 11.73
CA GLY A 84 9.25 12.05 10.42
C GLY A 84 10.64 12.68 10.48
N LEU A 85 11.24 12.85 9.30
CA LEU A 85 12.54 13.46 9.09
C LEU A 85 12.40 14.69 8.21
N VAL A 86 12.98 15.81 8.64
CA VAL A 86 13.10 17.01 7.80
C VAL A 86 14.45 16.97 7.09
N LEU A 87 14.39 17.03 5.76
CA LEU A 87 15.55 17.04 4.87
C LEU A 87 15.63 18.40 4.15
N PRO A 88 16.83 18.98 3.97
CA PRO A 88 18.10 18.50 4.49
C PRO A 88 18.20 18.76 5.99
N ARG A 89 19.14 18.07 6.66
CA ARG A 89 19.36 18.25 8.10
C ARG A 89 19.57 19.72 8.45
N GLY A 90 18.78 20.23 9.41
CA GLY A 90 18.83 21.63 9.85
C GLY A 90 17.76 22.52 9.21
N ALA A 91 17.05 22.06 8.18
CA ALA A 91 15.83 22.72 7.73
C ALA A 91 14.70 22.55 8.76
N ARG A 92 13.67 23.40 8.67
CA ARG A 92 12.47 23.31 9.49
C ARG A 92 11.31 22.77 8.67
N GLU A 93 10.40 22.03 9.30
CA GLU A 93 9.23 21.46 8.62
C GLU A 93 8.40 22.51 7.87
N GLN A 94 8.27 23.72 8.44
CA GLN A 94 7.57 24.85 7.83
C GLN A 94 8.21 25.36 6.53
N ASP A 95 9.49 25.04 6.28
CA ASP A 95 10.20 25.40 5.05
C ASP A 95 9.99 24.31 3.96
N CYS A 96 9.45 23.14 4.33
CA CYS A 96 9.14 22.06 3.41
C CYS A 96 7.78 22.30 2.75
N ARG A 97 7.78 22.50 1.42
CA ARG A 97 6.54 22.60 0.64
C ARG A 97 5.83 21.25 0.51
N TRP A 98 6.58 20.16 0.58
CA TRP A 98 6.09 18.81 0.32
C TRP A 98 6.31 17.89 1.51
N ARG A 99 5.33 17.01 1.71
CA ARG A 99 5.38 15.89 2.63
C ARG A 99 5.34 14.59 1.82
N LEU A 100 6.25 13.68 2.13
CA LEU A 100 6.34 12.37 1.50
C LEU A 100 5.93 11.32 2.53
N LEU A 101 5.05 10.40 2.14
CA LEU A 101 4.73 9.19 2.87
C LEU A 101 5.26 8.02 2.05
N VAL A 102 6.10 7.19 2.66
CA VAL A 102 6.84 6.15 1.95
C VAL A 102 6.75 4.82 2.69
N ASP A 103 6.46 3.78 1.94
CA ASP A 103 6.80 2.41 2.31
C ASP A 103 8.01 1.97 1.46
N PRO A 104 9.20 1.81 2.06
CA PRO A 104 10.37 1.37 1.31
C PRO A 104 10.21 -0.03 0.72
N ILE A 105 9.49 -0.94 1.39
CA ILE A 105 9.29 -2.34 0.99
C ILE A 105 7.93 -2.86 1.51
N ASP A 106 6.85 -2.56 0.81
CA ASP A 106 5.54 -3.18 1.06
C ASP A 106 5.55 -4.63 0.55
N GLY A 107 5.40 -5.59 1.46
CA GLY A 107 5.49 -7.02 1.15
C GLY A 107 6.82 -7.69 1.52
N THR A 108 7.61 -7.08 2.41
CA THR A 108 8.88 -7.60 2.94
C THR A 108 8.88 -9.11 3.18
N ARG A 109 7.88 -9.63 3.89
CA ARG A 109 7.80 -11.07 4.23
C ARG A 109 7.68 -11.96 2.98
N GLY A 110 6.91 -11.54 1.98
CA GLY A 110 6.77 -12.27 0.73
C GLY A 110 8.07 -12.31 -0.07
N LEU A 111 8.77 -11.17 -0.11
CA LEU A 111 10.03 -11.00 -0.82
C LEU A 111 11.18 -11.78 -0.16
N MET A 112 11.31 -11.73 1.17
CA MET A 112 12.37 -12.42 1.92
C MET A 112 12.43 -13.92 1.63
N TYR A 113 11.27 -14.56 1.49
CA TYR A 113 11.14 -15.98 1.14
C TYR A 113 11.04 -16.23 -0.37
N GLN A 114 11.22 -15.20 -1.19
CA GLN A 114 11.10 -15.25 -2.65
C GLN A 114 9.76 -15.84 -3.12
N LYS A 115 8.69 -15.57 -2.37
CA LYS A 115 7.35 -16.12 -2.57
C LYS A 115 6.52 -15.25 -3.51
N ARG A 116 6.58 -13.93 -3.35
CA ARG A 116 5.90 -12.91 -4.15
C ARG A 116 6.77 -11.67 -4.23
N SER A 117 6.57 -10.85 -5.27
CA SER A 117 7.18 -9.53 -5.35
C SER A 117 6.77 -8.66 -4.15
N ALA A 118 7.54 -7.62 -3.90
CA ALA A 118 7.19 -6.53 -3.00
C ALA A 118 7.09 -5.23 -3.81
N TRP A 119 6.79 -4.12 -3.16
CA TRP A 119 6.58 -2.83 -3.81
C TRP A 119 7.21 -1.70 -3.00
N ILE A 120 7.77 -0.72 -3.71
CA ILE A 120 8.19 0.55 -3.11
C ILE A 120 7.04 1.52 -3.35
N LEU A 121 6.52 2.13 -2.30
CA LEU A 121 5.35 3.02 -2.35
C LEU A 121 5.76 4.43 -1.92
N THR A 122 5.47 5.44 -2.73
CA THR A 122 5.66 6.84 -2.36
C THR A 122 4.43 7.65 -2.73
N GLY A 123 3.83 8.33 -1.74
CA GLY A 123 2.82 9.37 -1.93
C GLY A 123 3.36 10.75 -1.54
N ILE A 124 3.09 11.77 -2.35
CA ILE A 124 3.56 13.15 -2.13
C ILE A 124 2.37 14.09 -2.04
N ALA A 125 2.27 14.81 -0.93
CA ALA A 125 1.22 15.78 -0.66
C ALA A 125 1.80 17.17 -0.35
N PRO A 126 1.06 18.27 -0.61
CA PRO A 126 1.41 19.57 -0.05
C PRO A 126 1.52 19.47 1.48
N ASN A 127 2.57 20.03 2.05
CA ASN A 127 2.78 19.97 3.49
C ASN A 127 1.76 20.88 4.22
N ARG A 128 0.89 20.27 5.01
CA ARG A 128 -0.08 20.95 5.90
C ARG A 128 0.16 20.59 7.37
N GLY A 129 1.38 20.14 7.71
CA GLY A 129 1.66 19.63 9.06
C GLY A 129 0.80 18.41 9.38
N SER A 130 0.28 18.36 10.60
CA SER A 130 -0.65 17.32 11.08
C SER A 130 -2.00 17.28 10.35
N ASP A 131 -2.35 18.34 9.62
CA ASP A 131 -3.59 18.40 8.84
C ASP A 131 -3.43 17.79 7.44
N THR A 132 -2.23 17.30 7.10
CA THR A 132 -2.00 16.56 5.85
C THR A 132 -2.75 15.23 5.89
N ARG A 133 -3.42 14.87 4.79
CA ARG A 133 -4.24 13.64 4.68
C ARG A 133 -3.89 12.85 3.43
N LEU A 134 -4.25 11.57 3.38
CA LEU A 134 -4.07 10.75 2.17
C LEU A 134 -4.77 11.36 0.94
N ARG A 135 -5.95 11.98 1.10
CA ARG A 135 -6.64 12.66 -0.02
C ARG A 135 -5.82 13.80 -0.65
N ASP A 136 -4.84 14.33 0.07
CA ASP A 136 -4.02 15.46 -0.38
C ASP A 136 -2.85 15.04 -1.27
N VAL A 137 -2.60 13.74 -1.44
CA VAL A 137 -1.59 13.23 -2.38
C VAL A 137 -1.85 13.78 -3.77
N VAL A 138 -0.84 14.37 -4.42
CA VAL A 138 -0.91 14.93 -5.77
C VAL A 138 0.01 14.23 -6.76
N LEU A 139 0.98 13.46 -6.25
CA LEU A 139 1.91 12.65 -7.02
C LEU A 139 2.13 11.36 -6.24
N ALA A 140 2.04 10.22 -6.91
CA ALA A 140 2.36 8.92 -6.33
C ALA A 140 3.18 8.07 -7.29
N VAL A 141 4.08 7.25 -6.74
CA VAL A 141 4.94 6.31 -7.47
C VAL A 141 4.89 4.96 -6.76
N GLN A 142 4.71 3.90 -7.54
CA GLN A 142 4.71 2.51 -7.09
C GLN A 142 5.66 1.70 -7.98
N THR A 143 6.62 0.97 -7.40
CA THR A 143 7.61 0.20 -8.18
C THR A 143 7.76 -1.20 -7.63
N GLU A 144 7.62 -2.20 -8.50
CA GLU A 144 7.76 -3.59 -8.15
C GLU A 144 9.22 -3.93 -7.81
N ILE A 145 9.41 -4.61 -6.69
CA ILE A 145 10.63 -5.31 -6.34
C ILE A 145 10.44 -6.78 -6.73
N PRO A 146 11.01 -7.24 -7.86
CA PRO A 146 10.79 -8.58 -8.36
C PRO A 146 11.54 -9.62 -7.52
N LEU A 147 11.10 -10.87 -7.63
CA LEU A 147 11.88 -12.01 -7.18
C LEU A 147 13.22 -12.11 -7.94
N VAL A 148 14.23 -12.75 -7.35
CA VAL A 148 15.54 -12.98 -8.00
C VAL A 148 15.39 -13.69 -9.34
N LYS A 149 14.50 -14.68 -9.41
CA LYS A 149 14.18 -15.42 -10.66
C LYS A 149 13.39 -14.61 -11.69
N GLN A 150 12.81 -13.49 -11.29
CA GLN A 150 11.97 -12.65 -12.13
C GLN A 150 12.80 -11.49 -12.70
N HIS A 151 12.82 -11.40 -14.02
CA HIS A 151 13.60 -10.37 -14.73
C HIS A 151 12.76 -9.18 -15.21
N LEU A 152 11.43 -9.24 -15.10
CA LEU A 152 10.53 -8.15 -15.44
C LEU A 152 10.00 -7.51 -14.15
N SER A 153 9.94 -6.19 -14.10
CA SER A 153 9.34 -5.47 -12.98
C SER A 153 8.59 -4.26 -13.49
N ASP A 154 7.44 -3.97 -12.90
CA ASP A 154 6.62 -2.84 -13.32
C ASP A 154 6.81 -1.60 -12.43
N GLN A 155 6.67 -0.43 -13.03
CA GLN A 155 6.68 0.85 -12.33
C GLN A 155 5.50 1.69 -12.81
N LEU A 156 4.74 2.20 -11.86
CA LEU A 156 3.51 2.95 -12.05
C LEU A 156 3.66 4.30 -11.37
N TRP A 157 3.06 5.34 -11.95
CA TRP A 157 2.99 6.65 -11.33
C TRP A 157 1.76 7.41 -11.78
N VAL A 158 1.46 8.48 -11.04
CA VAL A 158 0.41 9.41 -11.40
C VAL A 158 0.74 10.80 -10.92
N GLN A 159 0.37 11.79 -11.72
CA GLN A 159 0.12 13.14 -11.25
C GLN A 159 -1.39 13.36 -11.26
N ARG A 160 -1.96 13.84 -10.16
CA ARG A 160 -3.42 13.98 -10.00
C ARG A 160 -4.06 14.67 -11.20
N GLY A 161 -5.10 14.05 -11.75
CA GLY A 161 -5.87 14.52 -12.90
C GLY A 161 -5.20 14.30 -14.26
N ARG A 162 -4.09 13.56 -14.34
CA ARG A 162 -3.40 13.23 -15.60
C ARG A 162 -3.58 11.78 -16.04
N GLY A 163 -4.27 10.95 -15.26
CA GLY A 163 -4.35 9.51 -15.48
C GLY A 163 -3.08 8.79 -15.04
N MET A 164 -3.22 7.50 -14.77
CA MET A 164 -2.10 6.62 -14.44
C MET A 164 -1.21 6.37 -15.67
N GLU A 165 0.10 6.35 -15.44
CA GLU A 165 1.09 5.86 -16.38
C GLU A 165 1.83 4.64 -15.80
N ALA A 166 2.32 3.76 -16.68
CA ALA A 166 3.07 2.58 -16.28
C ALA A 166 4.12 2.20 -17.33
N ARG A 167 5.23 1.65 -16.86
CA ARG A 167 6.27 1.02 -17.68
C ARG A 167 6.70 -0.30 -17.10
N ARG A 168 7.11 -1.21 -17.98
CA ARG A 168 7.77 -2.48 -17.64
C ARG A 168 9.26 -2.35 -17.87
N PHE A 169 10.05 -2.74 -16.88
CA PHE A 169 11.51 -2.78 -16.93
C PHE A 169 12.00 -4.22 -17.05
N ASN A 170 12.94 -4.46 -17.96
CA ASN A 170 13.64 -5.72 -18.11
C ASN A 170 15.05 -5.62 -17.51
N ARG A 171 15.28 -6.31 -16.39
CA ARG A 171 16.54 -6.30 -15.65
C ARG A 171 17.71 -6.96 -16.38
N LEU A 172 17.45 -7.83 -17.37
CA LEU A 172 18.52 -8.49 -18.14
C LEU A 172 19.04 -7.61 -19.28
N SER A 173 18.17 -6.81 -19.90
CA SER A 173 18.53 -5.98 -21.05
C SER A 173 18.60 -4.49 -20.77
N GLY A 174 18.05 -4.04 -19.64
CA GLY A 174 17.85 -2.62 -19.33
C GLY A 174 16.69 -1.97 -20.11
N ALA A 175 15.93 -2.74 -20.90
CA ALA A 175 14.84 -2.20 -21.71
C ALA A 175 13.68 -1.69 -20.84
N GLN A 176 13.07 -0.58 -21.27
CA GLN A 176 11.88 0.00 -20.68
C GLN A 176 10.80 0.13 -21.75
N GLU A 177 9.62 -0.44 -21.47
CA GLU A 177 8.50 -0.45 -22.40
C GLU A 177 7.26 0.11 -21.72
N ARG A 178 6.45 0.87 -22.45
CA ARG A 178 5.17 1.35 -21.94
C ARG A 178 4.26 0.16 -21.64
N LEU A 179 3.66 0.16 -20.46
CA LEU A 179 2.68 -0.84 -20.02
C LEU A 179 1.29 -0.20 -19.99
N THR A 180 0.29 -0.93 -20.52
CA THR A 180 -1.12 -0.53 -20.37
C THR A 180 -1.80 -1.53 -19.46
N LEU A 181 -2.13 -1.09 -18.25
CA LEU A 181 -2.95 -1.85 -17.31
C LEU A 181 -4.41 -1.46 -17.48
N GLN A 182 -5.31 -2.41 -17.19
CA GLN A 182 -6.73 -2.19 -17.26
C GLN A 182 -7.43 -2.96 -16.16
N ALA A 183 -8.06 -2.23 -15.24
CA ALA A 183 -8.91 -2.83 -14.23
C ALA A 183 -10.04 -3.64 -14.88
N SER A 184 -10.49 -4.68 -14.16
CA SER A 184 -11.49 -5.61 -14.68
C SER A 184 -12.78 -4.87 -15.03
N ARG A 185 -13.34 -5.16 -16.22
CA ARG A 185 -14.64 -4.63 -16.68
C ARG A 185 -15.82 -5.55 -16.33
N ALA A 186 -15.57 -6.64 -15.61
CA ALA A 186 -16.61 -7.58 -15.23
C ALA A 186 -17.68 -6.91 -14.34
N ASP A 187 -18.93 -7.30 -14.53
CA ASP A 187 -20.08 -6.83 -13.73
C ASP A 187 -20.42 -7.75 -12.55
N THR A 188 -19.63 -8.81 -12.37
CA THR A 188 -19.76 -9.83 -11.34
C THR A 188 -18.38 -10.26 -10.82
N ILE A 189 -18.31 -10.75 -9.59
CA ILE A 189 -17.11 -11.39 -9.01
C ILE A 189 -16.92 -12.84 -9.49
N ALA A 190 -17.92 -13.42 -10.18
CA ALA A 190 -17.90 -14.82 -10.60
C ALA A 190 -16.76 -15.16 -11.56
N HIS A 191 -16.03 -16.24 -11.29
CA HIS A 191 -14.86 -16.69 -12.06
C HIS A 191 -13.71 -15.67 -12.09
N GLY A 192 -13.69 -14.72 -11.14
CA GLY A 192 -12.54 -13.84 -10.90
C GLY A 192 -11.95 -14.06 -9.52
N PHE A 193 -10.91 -13.27 -9.21
CA PHE A 193 -10.33 -13.20 -7.87
C PHE A 193 -11.05 -12.15 -7.03
N ALA A 194 -11.44 -12.54 -5.82
CA ALA A 194 -12.10 -11.69 -4.84
C ALA A 194 -11.64 -12.12 -3.44
N THR A 195 -11.05 -11.20 -2.69
CA THR A 195 -10.34 -11.52 -1.45
C THR A 195 -10.86 -10.69 -0.28
N VAL A 196 -11.22 -11.35 0.84
CA VAL A 196 -11.29 -10.72 2.17
C VAL A 196 -10.01 -11.08 2.93
N VAL A 197 -9.17 -10.08 3.18
CA VAL A 197 -7.82 -10.26 3.73
C VAL A 197 -7.87 -10.88 5.13
N ARG A 198 -7.11 -11.97 5.36
CA ARG A 198 -7.14 -12.75 6.61
C ARG A 198 -5.83 -13.49 6.94
N PHE A 199 -4.70 -12.80 6.79
CA PHE A 199 -3.35 -13.36 6.98
C PHE A 199 -3.14 -14.01 8.37
N PHE A 200 -3.64 -13.38 9.43
CA PHE A 200 -3.29 -13.73 10.81
C PHE A 200 -4.36 -14.57 11.54
N PRO A 201 -3.94 -15.46 12.46
CA PRO A 201 -4.86 -16.14 13.36
C PRO A 201 -5.46 -15.17 14.39
N GLY A 202 -6.49 -15.61 15.11
CA GLY A 202 -7.09 -14.89 16.24
C GLY A 202 -8.43 -14.21 15.95
N ALA A 203 -8.63 -13.74 14.71
CA ALA A 203 -9.94 -13.26 14.22
C ALA A 203 -10.25 -13.76 12.79
N ARG A 204 -9.47 -14.74 12.29
CA ARG A 204 -9.62 -15.30 10.94
C ARG A 204 -11.01 -15.90 10.71
N ASP A 205 -11.61 -16.49 11.74
CA ASP A 205 -12.97 -17.02 11.72
C ASP A 205 -14.02 -15.93 11.46
N THR A 206 -13.83 -14.74 12.07
CA THR A 206 -14.74 -13.61 11.86
C THR A 206 -14.64 -13.08 10.44
N LEU A 207 -13.41 -12.92 9.93
CA LEU A 207 -13.15 -12.49 8.55
C LEU A 207 -13.62 -13.53 7.52
N GLY A 208 -13.35 -14.82 7.76
CA GLY A 208 -13.84 -15.91 6.92
C GLY A 208 -15.37 -16.02 6.90
N GLY A 209 -16.04 -15.75 8.03
CA GLY A 209 -17.49 -15.67 8.05
C GLY A 209 -18.05 -14.49 7.25
N ILE A 210 -17.31 -13.39 7.09
CA ILE A 210 -17.68 -12.27 6.20
C ILE A 210 -17.47 -12.68 4.75
N ASP A 211 -16.33 -13.32 4.44
CA ASP A 211 -16.00 -13.88 3.14
C ASP A 211 -17.10 -14.84 2.63
N ASP A 212 -17.49 -15.83 3.44
CA ASP A 212 -18.55 -16.79 3.11
C ASP A 212 -19.90 -16.11 2.81
N GLU A 213 -20.20 -15.03 3.52
CA GLU A 213 -21.47 -14.33 3.40
C GLU A 213 -21.53 -13.40 2.19
N VAL A 214 -20.41 -12.72 1.89
CA VAL A 214 -20.31 -11.75 0.79
C VAL A 214 -20.00 -12.45 -0.53
N LEU A 215 -19.11 -13.45 -0.51
CA LEU A 215 -18.56 -14.12 -1.70
C LEU A 215 -19.08 -15.54 -1.88
N GLY A 216 -19.43 -16.26 -0.80
CA GLY A 216 -19.75 -17.70 -0.84
C GLY A 216 -20.99 -18.10 -1.64
N ARG A 217 -21.76 -17.14 -2.17
CA ARG A 217 -22.88 -17.38 -3.09
C ARG A 217 -22.45 -17.39 -4.56
N VAL A 218 -21.19 -17.12 -4.84
CA VAL A 218 -20.64 -16.97 -6.19
C VAL A 218 -19.35 -17.78 -6.27
N ALA A 219 -19.15 -18.52 -7.37
CA ALA A 219 -17.89 -19.21 -7.61
C ALA A 219 -16.80 -18.18 -7.94
N CYS A 220 -15.97 -17.83 -6.96
CA CYS A 220 -14.79 -16.98 -7.14
C CYS A 220 -13.54 -17.64 -6.53
N PHE A 221 -12.38 -17.13 -6.90
CA PHE A 221 -11.09 -17.56 -6.37
C PHE A 221 -10.58 -16.54 -5.36
N GLU A 222 -9.70 -16.99 -4.46
CA GLU A 222 -8.97 -16.14 -3.53
C GLU A 222 -7.47 -16.33 -3.76
N ASP A 223 -6.73 -15.22 -3.81
CA ASP A 223 -5.26 -15.18 -3.69
C ASP A 223 -4.92 -14.06 -2.70
N GLN A 224 -4.32 -14.42 -1.57
CA GLN A 224 -4.01 -13.48 -0.51
C GLN A 224 -2.58 -12.95 -0.68
N TYR A 225 -2.47 -11.71 -1.15
CA TYR A 225 -1.21 -11.02 -1.35
C TYR A 225 -0.88 -10.18 -0.11
N ALA A 226 0.10 -10.60 0.69
CA ALA A 226 0.53 -9.85 1.87
C ALA A 226 1.38 -8.62 1.52
N SER A 227 0.81 -7.71 0.73
CA SER A 227 1.37 -6.46 0.23
C SER A 227 0.21 -5.60 -0.27
N THR A 228 -0.03 -4.45 0.35
CA THR A 228 -1.17 -3.58 0.00
C THR A 228 -0.98 -2.98 -1.40
N GLY A 229 0.24 -2.56 -1.74
CA GLY A 229 0.63 -2.14 -3.08
C GLY A 229 0.45 -3.25 -4.11
N GLY A 230 0.74 -4.50 -3.74
CA GLY A 230 0.46 -5.68 -4.55
C GLY A 230 -1.02 -5.88 -4.80
N GLU A 231 -1.85 -5.83 -3.76
CA GLU A 231 -3.31 -5.91 -3.87
C GLU A 231 -3.89 -4.80 -4.76
N LEU A 232 -3.39 -3.56 -4.63
CA LEU A 232 -3.75 -2.45 -5.52
C LEU A 232 -3.33 -2.73 -6.96
N TYR A 233 -2.12 -3.27 -7.18
CA TYR A 233 -1.65 -3.62 -8.51
C TYR A 233 -2.54 -4.67 -9.19
N GLU A 234 -2.93 -5.73 -8.47
CA GLU A 234 -3.78 -6.79 -9.03
C GLU A 234 -5.16 -6.25 -9.44
N LEU A 235 -5.70 -5.27 -8.70
CA LEU A 235 -6.92 -4.54 -9.09
C LEU A 235 -6.69 -3.70 -10.36
N MET A 236 -5.59 -2.94 -10.43
CA MET A 236 -5.24 -2.10 -11.58
C MET A 236 -4.95 -2.90 -12.85
N ALA A 237 -4.33 -4.07 -12.71
CA ALA A 237 -4.04 -5.01 -13.78
C ALA A 237 -5.29 -5.79 -14.25
N GLY A 238 -6.38 -5.71 -13.48
CA GLY A 238 -7.65 -6.37 -13.76
C GLY A 238 -7.66 -7.88 -13.48
N HIS A 239 -6.66 -8.37 -12.75
CA HIS A 239 -6.61 -9.74 -12.25
C HIS A 239 -7.62 -9.92 -11.13
N ASP A 240 -7.62 -8.98 -10.18
CA ASP A 240 -8.54 -8.95 -9.06
C ASP A 240 -9.77 -8.10 -9.36
N ARG A 241 -10.91 -8.53 -8.81
CA ARG A 241 -12.19 -7.83 -8.94
C ARG A 241 -12.60 -7.15 -7.64
N LEU A 242 -12.14 -7.68 -6.51
CA LEU A 242 -12.43 -7.20 -5.18
C LEU A 242 -11.27 -7.53 -4.24
N VAL A 243 -10.83 -6.54 -3.48
CA VAL A 243 -10.00 -6.77 -2.28
C VAL A 243 -10.65 -6.01 -1.13
N ALA A 244 -10.80 -6.66 0.02
CA ALA A 244 -11.32 -6.05 1.24
C ALA A 244 -10.36 -6.32 2.41
N ASP A 245 -9.60 -5.30 2.81
CA ASP A 245 -8.83 -5.36 4.04
C ASP A 245 -9.64 -4.80 5.21
N LEU A 246 -10.18 -5.72 6.00
CA LEU A 246 -11.07 -5.45 7.13
C LEU A 246 -10.37 -5.70 8.47
N ARG A 247 -9.05 -5.99 8.46
CA ARG A 247 -8.28 -6.35 9.66
C ARG A 247 -8.41 -5.33 10.80
N PRO A 248 -8.41 -4.00 10.54
CA PRO A 248 -8.63 -3.01 11.60
C PRO A 248 -9.96 -3.15 12.34
N LEU A 249 -11.03 -3.56 11.65
CA LEU A 249 -12.36 -3.64 12.26
C LEU A 249 -12.44 -4.76 13.30
N VAL A 250 -11.63 -5.80 13.15
CA VAL A 250 -11.63 -6.96 14.04
C VAL A 250 -10.66 -6.82 15.23
N GLN A 251 -10.01 -5.67 15.41
CA GLN A 251 -9.19 -5.42 16.61
C GLN A 251 -10.01 -5.54 17.90
N SER A 252 -11.25 -5.06 17.91
CA SER A 252 -12.18 -5.20 19.05
C SER A 252 -12.50 -6.66 19.36
N VAL A 253 -12.68 -7.49 18.32
CA VAL A 253 -12.89 -8.94 18.44
C VAL A 253 -11.66 -9.62 19.06
N ARG A 254 -10.46 -9.22 18.65
CA ARG A 254 -9.21 -9.72 19.22
C ARG A 254 -9.08 -9.35 20.69
N ALA A 255 -9.33 -8.07 21.03
CA ALA A 255 -9.28 -7.58 22.40
C ALA A 255 -10.27 -8.34 23.31
N ALA A 256 -11.50 -8.57 22.84
CA ALA A 256 -12.49 -9.37 23.57
C ALA A 256 -12.06 -10.83 23.82
N ARG A 257 -11.16 -11.36 22.99
CA ARG A 257 -10.55 -12.69 23.14
C ARG A 257 -9.26 -12.68 23.96
N GLY A 258 -8.86 -11.53 24.52
CA GLY A 258 -7.60 -11.37 25.26
C GLY A 258 -6.37 -11.49 24.39
N LEU A 259 -6.49 -11.27 23.07
CA LEU A 259 -5.38 -11.31 22.12
C LEU A 259 -4.77 -9.91 21.93
N PRO A 260 -3.46 -9.83 21.65
CA PRO A 260 -2.83 -8.55 21.29
C PRO A 260 -3.41 -8.01 19.97
N PRO A 261 -3.30 -6.68 19.74
CA PRO A 261 -3.61 -6.09 18.44
C PRO A 261 -2.93 -6.86 17.31
N GLY A 262 -3.66 -7.05 16.21
CA GLY A 262 -3.13 -7.69 15.00
C GLY A 262 -2.51 -6.67 14.06
N MET A 263 -1.64 -7.11 13.17
CA MET A 263 -1.11 -6.26 12.10
C MET A 263 -2.17 -6.02 11.02
N CYS A 264 -2.30 -4.77 10.60
CA CYS A 264 -3.24 -4.30 9.59
C CYS A 264 -2.58 -3.27 8.67
N CYS A 265 -3.32 -2.83 7.66
CA CYS A 265 -2.92 -1.72 6.80
C CYS A 265 -2.88 -0.39 7.60
N HIS A 266 -1.88 0.43 7.31
CA HIS A 266 -1.63 1.78 7.81
C HIS A 266 -1.61 2.79 6.64
N PRO A 267 -1.45 4.11 6.89
CA PRO A 267 -1.56 5.07 5.79
C PRO A 267 -0.44 4.95 4.76
N TYR A 268 0.76 4.50 5.14
CA TYR A 268 1.89 4.33 4.22
C TYR A 268 1.66 3.21 3.21
N ASP A 269 0.99 2.13 3.60
CA ASP A 269 0.55 1.05 2.70
C ASP A 269 -0.38 1.54 1.57
N LEU A 270 -1.15 2.61 1.83
CA LEU A 270 -2.11 3.19 0.89
C LEU A 270 -1.65 4.54 0.31
N CYS A 271 -0.39 4.93 0.50
CA CYS A 271 0.10 6.22 0.02
C CYS A 271 0.07 6.34 -1.53
N THR A 272 -0.04 5.21 -2.23
CA THR A 272 -0.18 5.12 -3.70
C THR A 272 -1.62 4.89 -4.18
N ALA A 273 -2.63 4.96 -3.30
CA ALA A 273 -4.05 4.77 -3.65
C ALA A 273 -4.52 5.64 -4.83
N LEU A 274 -3.95 6.84 -4.98
CA LEU A 274 -4.24 7.73 -6.12
C LEU A 274 -3.95 7.07 -7.49
N ILE A 275 -2.93 6.21 -7.59
CA ILE A 275 -2.61 5.48 -8.83
C ILE A 275 -3.78 4.56 -9.20
N ALA A 276 -4.31 3.82 -8.22
CA ALA A 276 -5.44 2.94 -8.41
C ALA A 276 -6.71 3.72 -8.80
N GLU A 277 -7.02 4.83 -8.11
CA GLU A 277 -8.17 5.67 -8.46
C GLU A 277 -8.11 6.20 -9.89
N GLU A 278 -6.94 6.68 -10.33
CA GLU A 278 -6.73 7.22 -11.67
C GLU A 278 -6.66 6.13 -12.76
N SER A 279 -6.53 4.86 -12.38
CA SER A 279 -6.70 3.71 -13.28
C SER A 279 -8.17 3.30 -13.47
N GLY A 280 -9.08 3.84 -12.65
CA GLY A 280 -10.51 3.51 -12.65
C GLY A 280 -10.94 2.49 -11.58
N VAL A 281 -10.02 2.02 -10.73
CA VAL A 281 -10.34 1.24 -9.52
C VAL A 281 -11.07 2.15 -8.53
N VAL A 282 -12.08 1.61 -7.84
CA VAL A 282 -12.83 2.35 -6.83
C VAL A 282 -12.39 1.92 -5.44
N LEU A 283 -11.79 2.84 -4.69
CA LEU A 283 -11.36 2.61 -3.30
C LEU A 283 -12.31 3.30 -2.32
N ARG A 284 -12.75 2.57 -1.30
CA ARG A 284 -13.63 3.05 -0.23
C ARG A 284 -13.18 2.57 1.13
N ASP A 285 -13.55 3.31 2.17
CA ASP A 285 -13.60 2.73 3.50
C ASP A 285 -14.75 1.70 3.58
N PRO A 286 -14.79 0.83 4.61
CA PRO A 286 -15.86 -0.16 4.74
C PRO A 286 -17.27 0.44 4.86
N GLY A 287 -17.38 1.73 5.24
CA GLY A 287 -18.63 2.50 5.29
C GLY A 287 -19.08 3.06 3.93
N GLY A 288 -18.26 2.95 2.89
CA GLY A 288 -18.53 3.46 1.54
C GLY A 288 -18.07 4.90 1.29
N ALA A 289 -17.38 5.54 2.23
CA ALA A 289 -16.76 6.84 2.01
C ALA A 289 -15.42 6.69 1.25
N PRO A 290 -14.90 7.73 0.56
CA PRO A 290 -13.52 7.70 0.06
C PRO A 290 -12.53 7.43 1.20
N VAL A 291 -11.47 6.67 0.92
CA VAL A 291 -10.38 6.46 1.88
C VAL A 291 -9.69 7.80 2.15
N ASP A 292 -9.60 8.18 3.43
CA ASP A 292 -8.92 9.41 3.85
C ASP A 292 -8.31 9.27 5.26
N ALA A 293 -7.24 8.49 5.35
CA ALA A 293 -6.50 8.38 6.58
C ALA A 293 -5.63 9.64 6.84
N PRO A 294 -5.25 9.87 8.11
CA PRO A 294 -4.15 10.78 8.44
C PRO A 294 -2.88 10.43 7.66
N PHE A 295 -2.04 11.43 7.37
CA PHE A 295 -0.76 11.22 6.69
C PHE A 295 0.33 10.87 7.73
N ASP A 296 0.23 9.67 8.33
CA ASP A 296 1.10 9.18 9.40
C ASP A 296 1.45 7.69 9.25
N LEU A 297 2.08 7.10 10.28
CA LEU A 297 2.48 5.69 10.30
C LEU A 297 1.64 4.80 11.21
N ALA A 298 0.67 5.35 11.95
CA ALA A 298 0.10 4.67 13.12
C ALA A 298 -1.41 4.42 13.04
N ALA A 299 -2.12 5.13 12.17
CA ALA A 299 -3.57 4.93 12.07
C ALA A 299 -3.89 3.57 11.44
N ASP A 300 -4.68 2.72 12.10
CA ASP A 300 -5.23 1.53 11.45
C ASP A 300 -6.21 1.93 10.33
N VAL A 301 -5.99 1.46 9.09
CA VAL A 301 -6.80 1.81 7.92
C VAL A 301 -7.48 0.59 7.32
N ALA A 302 -8.81 0.52 7.42
CA ALA A 302 -9.58 -0.49 6.69
C ALA A 302 -9.99 0.08 5.33
N TRP A 303 -9.96 -0.75 4.30
CA TRP A 303 -10.28 -0.32 2.95
C TRP A 303 -10.88 -1.46 2.12
N VAL A 304 -11.60 -1.07 1.07
CA VAL A 304 -12.19 -1.97 0.09
C VAL A 304 -11.93 -1.42 -1.31
N GLY A 305 -11.31 -2.23 -2.15
CA GLY A 305 -11.09 -1.95 -3.56
C GLY A 305 -12.00 -2.76 -4.44
N TYR A 306 -12.66 -2.08 -5.36
CA TYR A 306 -13.49 -2.67 -6.40
C TYR A 306 -12.87 -2.34 -7.74
N ALA A 307 -12.70 -3.33 -8.62
CA ALA A 307 -12.09 -3.09 -9.93
C ALA A 307 -12.90 -2.09 -10.79
N ASN A 308 -14.20 -1.91 -10.51
CA ASN A 308 -15.04 -0.90 -11.15
C ASN A 308 -16.29 -0.56 -10.29
N GLU A 309 -17.00 0.50 -10.69
CA GLU A 309 -18.20 1.01 -10.02
C GLU A 309 -19.38 0.03 -10.02
N ARG A 310 -19.48 -0.83 -11.05
CA ARG A 310 -20.56 -1.83 -11.13
C ARG A 310 -20.40 -2.89 -10.05
N LEU A 311 -19.17 -3.36 -9.82
CA LEU A 311 -18.85 -4.29 -8.74
C LEU A 311 -19.11 -3.67 -7.37
N ARG A 312 -18.70 -2.41 -7.17
CA ARG A 312 -19.00 -1.67 -5.94
C ARG A 312 -20.49 -1.66 -5.64
N ALA A 313 -21.30 -1.26 -6.62
CA ALA A 313 -22.76 -1.16 -6.46
C ALA A 313 -23.44 -2.49 -6.07
N VAL A 314 -22.86 -3.63 -6.46
CA VAL A 314 -23.39 -4.96 -6.14
C VAL A 314 -22.86 -5.49 -4.81
N VAL A 315 -21.57 -5.32 -4.52
CA VAL A 315 -20.90 -5.96 -3.39
C VAL A 315 -20.96 -5.11 -2.12
N GLU A 316 -20.79 -3.79 -2.21
CA GLU A 316 -20.72 -2.89 -1.05
C GLU A 316 -21.93 -2.99 -0.11
N PRO A 317 -23.20 -3.03 -0.59
CA PRO A 317 -24.35 -3.16 0.31
C PRO A 317 -24.37 -4.49 1.07
N VAL A 318 -23.93 -5.58 0.43
CA VAL A 318 -23.87 -6.92 1.04
C VAL A 318 -22.78 -6.95 2.11
N LEU A 319 -21.60 -6.42 1.79
CA LEU A 319 -20.48 -6.29 2.73
C LEU A 319 -20.87 -5.46 3.96
N GLN A 320 -21.45 -4.27 3.75
CA GLN A 320 -21.88 -3.43 4.87
C GLN A 320 -22.94 -4.10 5.74
N ALA A 321 -23.88 -4.84 5.13
CA ALA A 321 -24.87 -5.60 5.89
C ALA A 321 -24.20 -6.71 6.73
N ALA A 322 -23.21 -7.41 6.18
CA ALA A 322 -22.43 -8.43 6.88
C ALA A 322 -21.63 -7.86 8.06
N LEU A 323 -21.02 -6.68 7.87
CA LEU A 323 -20.28 -5.95 8.90
C LEU A 323 -21.19 -5.47 10.03
N ARG A 324 -22.34 -4.86 9.70
CA ARG A 324 -23.32 -4.38 10.69
C ARG A 324 -23.91 -5.52 11.52
N ARG A 325 -24.24 -6.65 10.90
CA ARG A 325 -24.71 -7.86 11.60
C ARG A 325 -23.72 -8.34 12.68
N ARG A 326 -22.43 -8.08 12.47
CA ARG A 326 -21.34 -8.44 13.39
C ARG A 326 -20.94 -7.30 14.34
N GLY A 327 -21.62 -6.15 14.28
CA GLY A 327 -21.27 -4.97 15.08
C GLY A 327 -19.94 -4.31 14.69
N LEU A 328 -19.42 -4.60 13.49
CA LEU A 328 -18.16 -4.06 12.98
C LEU A 328 -18.32 -2.71 12.26
N LEU A 329 -19.57 -2.35 11.95
CA LEU A 329 -19.96 -1.01 11.50
C LEU A 329 -21.16 -0.54 12.32
N PRO A 330 -21.31 0.79 12.53
CA PRO A 330 -22.51 1.32 13.15
C PRO A 330 -23.74 1.01 12.31
N SER A 331 -24.88 0.82 12.99
CA SER A 331 -26.18 0.78 12.31
C SER A 331 -26.43 2.14 11.65
N PRO A 332 -27.05 2.18 10.45
CA PRO A 332 -27.38 3.45 9.83
C PRO A 332 -28.25 4.24 10.81
N SER A 333 -27.86 5.48 11.08
CA SER A 333 -28.69 6.43 11.84
C SER A 333 -30.08 6.41 11.21
N GLY A 334 -31.11 6.11 12.01
CA GLY A 334 -32.49 6.03 11.51
C GLY A 334 -32.82 7.29 10.69
N GLN A 335 -33.38 7.07 9.50
CA GLN A 335 -34.11 8.11 8.78
C GLN A 335 -35.36 8.50 9.57
#